data_AF-A0AA41U9W8-F1
#
_entry.id   AF-A0AA41U9W8-F1
#
_cell.length_a   1.000
_cell.length_b   1.000
_cell.length_c   1.000
_cell.angle_alpha   90.00
_cell.angle_beta   90.00
_cell.angle_gamma   90.00
#
_symmetry.space_group_name_H-M   'P 1'
#
loop_
_entity.id
_entity.type
_entity.pdbx_description
1 polymer ?
#
loop_
_entity_poly.entity_id
_entity_poly.type
_entity_poly.pdbx_seq_one_letter_code
_entity_poly.pdbx_strand_id
1 'polypeptide(L)'
;MFNGMEGLDLTINVPAQEWAYNQRRVAYLEAIALRLVRDSGYLQEWFSAVELASYSLPGMPSSAGAITRKASKECWLRFDMPELERPCYHITALPRRAFDEVLSRILALPELTGEDGALPSLPPVPVLVPELPENTAPAWVLPLMRLVRGEAAGNLGKAWHELPKHMPPGSILPTVEEAAQVIANLGLAEKLSSG
;
A
#
# COMPACT_ATOMS: atom_id res chain seq x y z
N MET A 1 25.94 -28.44 22.13
CA MET A 1 24.90 -27.70 22.87
C MET A 1 24.40 -26.58 21.96
N PHE A 2 23.24 -26.77 21.32
CA PHE A 2 22.43 -25.70 20.74
C PHE A 2 21.04 -25.89 21.33
N ASN A 3 20.68 -25.04 22.29
CA ASN A 3 19.45 -25.07 23.04
C ASN A 3 18.56 -23.93 22.50
N GLY A 4 17.30 -24.22 22.17
CA GLY A 4 16.24 -23.22 22.05
C GLY A 4 16.17 -22.42 20.74
N MET A 5 15.70 -23.04 19.66
CA MET A 5 14.86 -22.31 18.70
C MET A 5 13.41 -22.71 18.97
N GLU A 6 12.83 -22.17 20.05
CA GLU A 6 11.39 -22.16 20.23
C GLU A 6 10.81 -21.25 19.14
N GLY A 7 10.30 -21.86 18.07
CA GLY A 7 9.58 -21.13 17.04
C GLY A 7 8.36 -20.48 17.67
N LEU A 8 8.21 -19.17 17.48
CA LEU A 8 7.01 -18.47 17.89
C LEU A 8 5.84 -19.02 17.07
N ASP A 9 4.92 -19.70 17.74
CA ASP A 9 3.66 -20.13 17.14
C ASP A 9 2.76 -18.89 16.97
N LEU A 10 2.91 -18.22 15.83
CA LEU A 10 2.16 -17.02 15.45
C LEU A 10 0.77 -17.37 14.86
N THR A 11 0.18 -18.48 15.28
CA THR A 11 -1.18 -18.83 14.82
C THR A 11 -2.23 -18.06 15.62
N ILE A 12 -3.12 -17.37 14.90
CA ILE A 12 -4.26 -16.66 15.48
C ILE A 12 -5.52 -17.44 15.10
N ASN A 13 -6.31 -17.81 16.09
CA ASN A 13 -7.61 -18.43 15.87
C ASN A 13 -8.66 -17.36 15.54
N VAL A 14 -9.24 -17.44 14.34
CA VAL A 14 -10.31 -16.55 13.88
C VAL A 14 -11.62 -17.34 13.80
N PRO A 15 -12.73 -16.86 14.39
CA PRO A 15 -14.03 -17.50 14.24
C PRO A 15 -14.43 -17.66 12.76
N ALA A 16 -14.99 -18.81 12.40
CA ALA A 16 -15.35 -19.12 11.01
C ALA A 16 -16.30 -18.09 10.37
N GLN A 17 -17.20 -17.49 11.16
CA GLN A 17 -18.12 -16.45 10.70
C GLN A 17 -17.40 -15.14 10.34
N GLU A 18 -16.43 -14.74 11.16
CA GLU A 18 -15.60 -13.55 10.92
C GLU A 18 -14.70 -13.76 9.70
N TRP A 19 -14.09 -14.95 9.58
CA TRP A 19 -13.33 -15.33 8.39
C TRP A 19 -14.18 -15.29 7.12
N ALA A 20 -15.39 -15.85 7.15
CA ALA A 20 -16.31 -15.82 6.01
C ALA A 20 -16.74 -14.40 5.63
N TYR A 21 -17.00 -13.53 6.63
CA TYR A 21 -17.26 -12.12 6.41
C TYR A 21 -16.08 -11.42 5.72
N ASN A 22 -14.86 -11.61 6.24
CA ASN A 22 -13.65 -11.00 5.69
C ASN A 22 -13.38 -11.47 4.27
N GLN A 23 -13.53 -12.76 3.99
CA GLN A 23 -13.38 -13.32 2.64
C GLN A 23 -14.38 -12.72 1.64
N ARG A 24 -15.65 -12.58 2.02
CA ARG A 24 -16.65 -11.92 1.17
C ARG A 24 -16.33 -10.45 0.96
N ARG A 25 -15.88 -9.75 2.00
CA ARG A 25 -15.52 -8.33 1.91
C ARG A 25 -14.32 -8.13 0.99
N VAL A 26 -13.29 -8.98 1.07
CA VAL A 26 -12.13 -8.95 0.16
C VAL A 26 -12.57 -9.16 -1.28
N ALA A 27 -13.35 -10.21 -1.58
CA ALA A 27 -13.84 -10.46 -2.94
C ALA A 27 -14.66 -9.27 -3.49
N TYR A 28 -15.47 -8.64 -2.64
CA TYR A 28 -16.23 -7.44 -3.00
C TYR A 28 -15.31 -6.26 -3.31
N LEU A 29 -14.34 -5.97 -2.44
CA LEU A 29 -13.38 -4.89 -2.62
C LEU A 29 -12.50 -5.10 -3.86
N GLU A 30 -12.10 -6.33 -4.17
CA GLU A 30 -11.38 -6.68 -5.39
C GLU A 30 -12.21 -6.36 -6.64
N ALA A 31 -13.49 -6.73 -6.66
CA ALA A 31 -14.36 -6.41 -7.78
C ALA A 31 -14.60 -4.90 -7.93
N ILE A 32 -14.74 -4.16 -6.83
CA ILE A 32 -14.84 -2.70 -6.93
C ILE A 32 -13.51 -2.09 -7.36
N ALA A 33 -12.36 -2.57 -6.89
CA ALA A 33 -11.07 -2.05 -7.33
C ALA A 33 -10.91 -2.17 -8.86
N LEU A 34 -11.34 -3.31 -9.43
CA LEU A 34 -11.41 -3.50 -10.89
C LEU A 34 -12.37 -2.53 -11.59
N ARG A 35 -13.51 -2.21 -10.95
CA ARG A 35 -14.46 -1.22 -11.46
C ARG A 35 -13.92 0.21 -11.37
N LEU A 36 -13.31 0.58 -10.25
CA LEU A 36 -12.84 1.94 -9.94
C LEU A 36 -11.70 2.39 -10.86
N VAL A 37 -10.83 1.48 -11.28
CA VAL A 37 -9.80 1.74 -12.30
C VAL A 37 -10.43 2.17 -13.64
N ARG A 38 -11.66 1.76 -13.93
CA ARG A 38 -12.38 2.06 -15.17
C ARG A 38 -13.39 3.20 -15.04
N ASP A 39 -14.01 3.31 -13.87
CA ASP A 39 -15.13 4.21 -13.60
C ASP A 39 -15.07 4.63 -12.12
N SER A 40 -14.68 5.87 -11.86
CA SER A 40 -14.52 6.43 -10.50
C SER A 40 -15.86 6.64 -9.76
N GLY A 41 -16.97 6.24 -10.39
CA GLY A 41 -18.34 6.59 -10.04
C GLY A 41 -18.76 6.34 -8.60
N TYR A 42 -18.81 5.10 -8.10
CA TYR A 42 -19.41 4.87 -6.77
C TYR A 42 -18.90 3.60 -6.06
N LEU A 43 -18.35 3.80 -4.86
CA LEU A 43 -18.07 2.79 -3.85
C LEU A 43 -19.27 2.71 -2.88
N GLN A 44 -20.27 1.88 -3.15
CA GLN A 44 -21.44 1.73 -2.26
C GLN A 44 -21.44 0.36 -1.58
N GLU A 45 -21.13 0.27 -0.28
CA GLU A 45 -21.18 -1.00 0.48
C GLU A 45 -22.54 -1.24 1.18
N TRP A 46 -23.33 -0.18 1.34
CA TRP A 46 -24.56 -0.15 2.11
C TRP A 46 -25.76 0.11 1.21
N PHE A 47 -26.74 -0.78 1.29
CA PHE A 47 -27.94 -0.74 0.45
C PHE A 47 -29.20 -0.71 1.30
N SER A 48 -30.11 0.19 0.97
CA SER A 48 -31.46 0.20 1.54
C SER A 48 -32.26 -1.02 1.08
N ALA A 49 -33.29 -1.39 1.84
CA ALA A 49 -34.22 -2.46 1.42
C ALA A 49 -34.94 -2.16 0.09
N VAL A 50 -35.10 -0.88 -0.27
CA VAL A 50 -35.75 -0.47 -1.53
C VAL A 50 -34.83 -0.73 -2.71
N GLU A 51 -33.54 -0.36 -2.60
CA GLU A 51 -32.54 -0.65 -3.63
C GLU A 51 -32.34 -2.15 -3.81
N LEU A 52 -32.24 -2.90 -2.70
CA LEU A 52 -32.12 -4.36 -2.77
C LEU A 52 -33.33 -5.02 -3.47
N ALA A 53 -34.53 -4.46 -3.30
CA ALA A 53 -35.72 -4.93 -4.00
C ALA A 53 -35.67 -4.62 -5.50
N SER A 54 -35.17 -3.43 -5.89
CA SER A 54 -35.09 -3.04 -7.31
C SER A 54 -34.09 -3.89 -8.09
N TYR A 55 -33.01 -4.37 -7.45
CA TYR A 55 -32.03 -5.23 -8.11
C TYR A 55 -32.56 -6.63 -8.50
N SER A 56 -33.69 -7.07 -7.95
CA SER A 56 -34.29 -8.38 -8.24
C SER A 56 -33.29 -9.54 -8.09
N LEU A 57 -32.53 -9.54 -7.01
CA LEU A 57 -31.46 -10.51 -6.76
C LEU A 57 -32.01 -11.93 -6.49
N PRO A 58 -31.31 -12.99 -6.93
CA PRO A 58 -31.77 -14.36 -6.75
C PRO A 58 -31.82 -14.76 -5.27
N GLY A 59 -32.95 -15.31 -4.84
CA GLY A 59 -33.16 -15.72 -3.45
C GLY A 59 -33.49 -14.58 -2.47
N MET A 60 -33.66 -13.36 -2.98
CA MET A 60 -34.15 -12.21 -2.22
C MET A 60 -35.67 -12.04 -2.37
N PRO A 61 -36.37 -11.58 -1.32
CA PRO A 61 -37.75 -11.13 -1.47
C PRO A 61 -37.85 -9.92 -2.41
N SER A 62 -38.95 -9.84 -3.18
CA SER A 62 -39.17 -8.74 -4.14
C SER A 62 -39.69 -7.44 -3.53
N SER A 63 -39.99 -7.41 -2.23
CA SER A 63 -40.48 -6.21 -1.54
C SER A 63 -39.57 -5.79 -0.40
N ALA A 64 -39.37 -4.47 -0.26
CA ALA A 64 -38.52 -3.90 0.78
C ALA A 64 -38.92 -4.35 2.20
N GLY A 65 -40.23 -4.41 2.50
CA GLY A 65 -40.71 -4.88 3.81
C GLY A 65 -40.37 -6.35 4.08
N ALA A 66 -40.42 -7.22 3.07
CA ALA A 66 -40.01 -8.61 3.21
C ALA A 66 -38.49 -8.76 3.34
N ILE A 67 -37.70 -7.90 2.68
CA ILE A 67 -36.25 -7.83 2.85
C ILE A 67 -35.91 -7.43 4.29
N THR A 68 -36.51 -6.36 4.84
CA THR A 68 -36.29 -5.95 6.24
C THR A 68 -36.62 -7.06 7.22
N ARG A 69 -37.74 -7.78 7.03
CA ARG A 69 -38.08 -8.93 7.88
C ARG A 69 -37.05 -10.06 7.79
N LYS A 70 -36.57 -10.37 6.58
CA LYS A 70 -35.53 -11.38 6.37
C LYS A 70 -34.21 -10.95 7.02
N ALA A 71 -33.81 -9.70 6.84
CA ALA A 71 -32.60 -9.13 7.41
C ALA A 71 -32.63 -9.16 8.94
N SER A 72 -33.75 -8.80 9.58
CA SER A 72 -33.90 -8.93 11.03
C SER A 72 -33.86 -10.38 11.51
N LYS A 73 -34.49 -11.32 10.78
CA LYS A 73 -34.48 -12.74 11.11
C LYS A 73 -33.09 -13.37 11.01
N GLU A 74 -32.29 -12.92 10.05
CA GLU A 74 -30.94 -13.43 9.78
C GLU A 74 -29.85 -12.54 10.40
N CYS A 75 -30.21 -11.55 11.22
CA CYS A 75 -29.30 -10.63 11.90
C CYS A 75 -28.27 -9.96 10.96
N TRP A 76 -28.73 -9.48 9.80
CA TRP A 76 -27.84 -8.82 8.84
C TRP A 76 -27.17 -7.58 9.45
N LEU A 77 -25.92 -7.34 9.05
CA LEU A 77 -25.20 -6.13 9.43
C LEU A 77 -25.95 -4.90 8.90
N ARG A 78 -26.33 -4.03 9.83
CA ARG A 78 -27.21 -2.87 9.60
C ARG A 78 -26.49 -1.58 10.00
N PHE A 79 -26.68 -0.54 9.21
CA PHE A 79 -26.26 0.82 9.51
C PHE A 79 -27.45 1.77 9.29
N ASP A 80 -27.73 2.62 10.26
CA ASP A 80 -28.78 3.61 10.16
C ASP A 80 -28.16 4.88 9.55
N MET A 81 -28.38 5.09 8.25
CA MET A 81 -27.92 6.31 7.56
C MET A 81 -28.79 7.50 7.96
N PRO A 82 -28.22 8.59 8.50
CA PRO A 82 -28.98 9.77 8.90
C PRO A 82 -29.78 10.38 7.74
N GLU A 83 -29.25 10.33 6.51
CA GLU A 83 -29.89 10.95 5.35
C GLU A 83 -31.10 10.18 4.80
N LEU A 84 -31.15 8.85 5.02
CA LEU A 84 -32.16 8.00 4.38
C LEU A 84 -33.35 7.67 5.29
N GLU A 85 -33.32 8.08 6.56
CA GLU A 85 -34.30 7.74 7.62
C GLU A 85 -34.64 6.24 7.70
N ARG A 86 -33.82 5.38 7.10
CA ARG A 86 -34.10 3.97 6.87
C ARG A 86 -32.83 3.15 7.06
N PRO A 87 -32.95 1.94 7.64
CA PRO A 87 -31.80 1.07 7.81
C PRO A 87 -31.26 0.63 6.45
N CYS A 88 -29.94 0.67 6.33
CA CYS A 88 -29.20 0.13 5.21
C CYS A 88 -28.46 -1.13 5.66
N TYR A 89 -28.25 -2.03 4.72
CA TYR A 89 -27.67 -3.34 4.96
C TYR A 89 -26.36 -3.47 4.20
N HIS A 90 -25.37 -4.05 4.87
CA HIS A 90 -24.07 -4.27 4.25
C HIS A 90 -24.14 -5.41 3.24
N ILE A 91 -23.48 -5.25 2.10
CA ILE A 91 -23.50 -6.23 1.01
C ILE A 91 -23.04 -7.64 1.41
N THR A 92 -22.10 -7.77 2.34
CA THR A 92 -21.58 -9.08 2.77
C THR A 92 -22.59 -9.89 3.59
N ALA A 93 -23.62 -9.23 4.13
CA ALA A 93 -24.70 -9.87 4.88
C ALA A 93 -25.76 -10.52 3.96
N LEU A 94 -25.71 -10.26 2.64
CA LEU A 94 -26.65 -10.83 1.70
C LEU A 94 -26.55 -12.37 1.62
N PRO A 95 -27.64 -13.05 1.25
CA PRO A 95 -27.61 -14.47 0.93
C PRO A 95 -26.59 -14.73 -0.18
N ARG A 96 -25.90 -15.87 -0.12
CA ARG A 96 -24.79 -16.20 -1.03
C ARG A 96 -25.12 -15.94 -2.51
N ARG A 97 -26.26 -16.43 -3.00
CA ARG A 97 -26.68 -16.24 -4.40
C ARG A 97 -26.89 -14.77 -4.77
N ALA A 98 -27.44 -13.98 -3.85
CA ALA A 98 -27.65 -12.55 -4.08
C ALA A 98 -26.33 -11.79 -4.09
N PHE A 99 -25.40 -12.15 -3.21
CA PHE A 99 -24.04 -11.61 -3.20
C PHE A 99 -23.28 -11.93 -4.50
N ASP A 100 -23.29 -13.20 -4.92
CA ASP A 100 -22.63 -13.66 -6.15
C ASP A 100 -23.18 -12.93 -7.40
N GLU A 101 -24.50 -12.68 -7.45
CA GLU A 101 -25.14 -11.89 -8.50
C GLU A 101 -24.66 -10.43 -8.51
N VAL A 102 -24.55 -9.78 -7.34
CA VAL A 102 -24.03 -8.41 -7.28
C VAL A 102 -22.58 -8.38 -7.76
N LEU A 103 -21.75 -9.34 -7.33
CA LEU A 103 -20.37 -9.47 -7.77
C LEU A 103 -20.30 -9.64 -9.30
N SER A 104 -21.13 -10.52 -9.85
CA SER A 104 -21.22 -10.74 -11.30
C SER A 104 -21.60 -9.46 -12.05
N ARG A 105 -22.49 -8.63 -11.51
CA ARG A 105 -22.89 -7.36 -12.15
C ARG A 105 -21.78 -6.31 -12.10
N ILE A 106 -21.02 -6.24 -11.01
CA ILE A 106 -19.86 -5.35 -10.91
C ILE A 106 -18.79 -5.75 -11.93
N LEU A 107 -18.57 -7.06 -12.09
CA LEU A 107 -17.59 -7.64 -13.00
C LEU A 107 -18.08 -7.73 -14.45
N ALA A 108 -19.38 -7.60 -14.73
CA ALA A 108 -19.98 -7.52 -16.06
C ALA A 108 -19.70 -6.15 -16.67
N LEU A 109 -18.42 -5.87 -16.89
CA LEU A 109 -17.92 -4.65 -17.46
C LEU A 109 -18.36 -4.58 -18.94
N PRO A 110 -19.00 -3.48 -19.39
CA PRO A 110 -19.30 -3.31 -20.80
C PRO A 110 -18.01 -3.36 -21.64
N GLU A 111 -18.13 -3.79 -22.89
CA GLU A 111 -17.01 -3.75 -23.83
C GLU A 111 -16.49 -2.31 -23.91
N LEU A 112 -15.16 -2.16 -23.88
CA LEU A 112 -14.52 -0.87 -24.09
C LEU A 112 -14.76 -0.45 -25.55
N THR A 113 -15.87 0.23 -25.81
CA THR A 113 -16.03 0.99 -27.05
C THR A 113 -14.92 2.03 -27.05
N GLY A 114 -13.95 1.87 -27.97
CA GLY A 114 -12.62 2.47 -27.92
C GLY A 114 -12.52 3.99 -28.02
N GLU A 115 -13.56 4.74 -27.62
CA GLU A 115 -13.58 6.19 -27.58
C GLU A 115 -13.56 6.77 -26.15
N ASP A 116 -13.82 5.96 -25.13
CA ASP A 116 -13.84 6.43 -23.74
C ASP A 116 -12.50 6.26 -23.04
N GLY A 117 -11.80 7.38 -22.92
CA GLY A 117 -10.92 7.68 -21.79
C GLY A 117 -9.54 7.08 -21.90
N ALA A 118 -8.54 7.95 -22.03
CA ALA A 118 -7.20 7.64 -21.54
C ALA A 118 -7.35 6.97 -20.17
N LEU A 119 -6.79 5.76 -20.02
CA LEU A 119 -6.61 5.14 -18.71
C LEU A 119 -6.15 6.25 -17.76
N PRO A 120 -6.69 6.34 -16.53
CA PRO A 120 -6.16 7.30 -15.57
C PRO A 120 -4.65 7.13 -15.59
N SER A 121 -3.95 8.16 -16.08
CA SER A 121 -2.49 8.11 -16.13
C SER A 121 -2.13 7.99 -14.66
N LEU A 122 -1.71 6.80 -14.27
CA LEU A 122 -1.04 6.65 -12.99
C LEU A 122 0.03 7.74 -13.00
N PRO A 123 0.15 8.54 -11.93
CA PRO A 123 1.31 9.41 -11.82
C PRO A 123 2.52 8.51 -12.14
N PRO A 124 3.44 8.96 -13.01
CA PRO A 124 4.60 8.14 -13.35
C PRO A 124 5.14 7.66 -12.03
N VAL A 125 5.13 6.32 -11.81
CA VAL A 125 5.65 5.72 -10.59
C VAL A 125 6.97 6.44 -10.40
N PRO A 126 7.13 7.26 -9.35
CA PRO A 126 8.36 8.00 -9.18
C PRO A 126 9.42 6.92 -9.28
N VAL A 127 10.26 7.03 -10.30
CA VAL A 127 11.35 6.09 -10.50
C VAL A 127 11.97 6.09 -9.13
N LEU A 128 11.88 4.96 -8.43
CA LEU A 128 12.61 4.75 -7.20
C LEU A 128 14.05 4.84 -7.66
N VAL A 129 14.57 6.08 -7.73
CA VAL A 129 15.97 6.35 -7.50
C VAL A 129 16.17 5.59 -6.21
N PRO A 130 16.90 4.47 -6.21
CA PRO A 130 17.07 3.69 -5.01
C PRO A 130 17.51 4.70 -3.96
N GLU A 131 16.62 4.97 -3.00
CA GLU A 131 16.94 5.81 -1.86
C GLU A 131 18.05 5.02 -1.20
N LEU A 132 19.28 5.43 -1.50
CA LEU A 132 20.45 4.95 -0.80
C LEU A 132 20.06 5.10 0.67
N PRO A 133 20.06 4.02 1.46
CA PRO A 133 19.55 4.07 2.82
C PRO A 133 20.15 5.30 3.48
N GLU A 134 19.31 6.22 3.95
CA GLU A 134 19.68 7.58 4.44
C GLU A 134 20.79 7.55 5.51
N ASN A 135 21.15 6.36 6.00
CA ASN A 135 22.10 6.12 7.05
C ASN A 135 23.35 5.32 6.64
N THR A 136 23.63 5.18 5.35
CA THR A 136 24.85 4.52 4.87
C THR A 136 25.81 5.56 4.31
N ALA A 137 26.89 5.85 5.04
CA ALA A 137 27.97 6.69 4.54
C ALA A 137 28.48 6.11 3.20
N PRO A 138 28.61 6.93 2.14
CA PRO A 138 29.11 6.47 0.84
C PRO A 138 30.45 5.75 0.96
N ALA A 139 30.68 4.75 0.10
CA ALA A 139 31.84 3.85 0.19
C ALA A 139 33.21 4.57 0.20
N TRP A 140 33.28 5.80 -0.32
CA TRP A 140 34.49 6.63 -0.34
C TRP A 140 34.77 7.39 0.97
N VAL A 141 33.79 7.56 1.85
CA VAL A 141 33.92 8.37 3.08
C VAL A 141 34.89 7.72 4.07
N LEU A 142 34.83 6.41 4.26
CA LEU A 142 35.72 5.71 5.20
C LEU A 142 37.19 5.71 4.75
N PRO A 143 37.53 5.39 3.48
CA PRO A 143 38.87 5.57 2.95
C PRO A 143 39.39 7.00 3.11
N LEU A 144 38.58 8.01 2.81
CA LEU A 144 38.96 9.41 2.97
C LEU A 144 39.29 9.74 4.43
N MET A 145 38.44 9.32 5.38
CA MET A 145 38.69 9.53 6.80
C MET A 145 39.97 8.85 7.30
N ARG A 146 40.31 7.67 6.76
CA ARG A 146 41.57 6.99 7.06
C ARG A 146 42.77 7.76 6.53
N LEU A 147 42.69 8.32 5.33
CA LEU A 147 43.74 9.15 4.74
C LEU A 147 43.96 10.44 5.53
N VAL A 148 42.88 11.14 5.91
CA VAL A 148 42.99 12.37 6.71
C VAL A 148 43.66 12.11 8.06
N ARG A 149 43.30 11.03 8.75
CA ARG A 149 43.88 10.69 10.07
C ARG A 149 45.29 10.11 10.00
N GLY A 150 45.69 9.52 8.88
CA GLY A 150 46.98 8.86 8.71
C GLY A 150 47.94 9.68 7.85
N GLU A 151 47.89 9.45 6.54
CA GLU A 151 48.92 9.84 5.56
C GLU A 151 48.87 11.33 5.18
N ALA A 152 47.71 11.96 5.32
CA ALA A 152 47.51 13.36 4.94
C ALA A 152 47.70 14.34 6.11
N ALA A 153 47.97 13.86 7.34
CA ALA A 153 48.22 14.68 8.53
C ALA A 153 47.19 15.81 8.73
N GLY A 154 45.90 15.51 8.60
CA GLY A 154 44.82 16.49 8.71
C GLY A 154 44.50 17.27 7.43
N ASN A 155 45.33 17.21 6.39
CA ASN A 155 45.09 17.94 5.15
C ASN A 155 44.05 17.23 4.26
N LEU A 156 42.80 17.71 4.32
CA LEU A 156 41.68 17.18 3.53
C LEU A 156 41.93 17.25 2.01
N GLY A 157 42.54 18.33 1.53
CA GLY A 157 42.84 18.49 0.10
C GLY A 157 43.83 17.45 -0.41
N LYS A 158 44.87 17.16 0.36
CA LYS A 158 45.84 16.11 0.04
C LYS A 158 45.20 14.72 0.10
N ALA A 159 44.38 14.44 1.11
CA ALA A 159 43.65 13.19 1.23
C ALA A 159 42.69 12.95 0.05
N TRP A 160 42.02 14.00 -0.44
CA TRP A 160 41.13 13.94 -1.59
C TRP A 160 41.86 13.55 -2.89
N HIS A 161 43.06 14.10 -3.13
CA HIS A 161 43.86 13.78 -4.31
C HIS A 161 44.41 12.34 -4.29
N GLU A 162 44.64 11.78 -3.10
CA GLU A 162 45.15 10.41 -2.93
C GLU A 162 44.02 9.36 -2.93
N LEU A 163 42.78 9.77 -2.62
CA LEU A 163 41.60 8.91 -2.54
C LEU A 163 41.41 7.94 -3.73
N PRO A 164 41.59 8.34 -5.01
CA PRO A 164 41.42 7.44 -6.15
C PRO A 164 42.32 6.20 -6.12
N LYS A 165 43.51 6.29 -5.49
CA LYS A 165 44.46 5.16 -5.38
C LYS A 165 43.99 4.09 -4.39
N HIS A 166 43.07 4.44 -3.49
CA HIS A 166 42.56 3.57 -2.43
C HIS A 166 41.15 3.05 -2.70
N MET A 167 40.59 3.35 -3.88
CA MET A 167 39.25 2.90 -4.28
C MET A 167 39.31 1.66 -5.17
N PRO A 168 38.33 0.74 -5.07
CA PRO A 168 38.18 -0.37 -6.01
C PRO A 168 38.02 0.13 -7.45
N PRO A 169 38.52 -0.60 -8.46
CA PRO A 169 38.35 -0.23 -9.87
C PRO A 169 36.85 -0.16 -10.23
N GLY A 170 36.45 0.92 -10.92
CA GLY A 170 35.05 1.17 -11.31
C GLY A 170 34.21 1.93 -10.28
N SER A 171 34.79 2.36 -9.16
CA SER A 171 34.09 3.21 -8.18
C SER A 171 33.85 4.61 -8.74
N ILE A 172 32.61 5.10 -8.64
CA ILE A 172 32.26 6.47 -9.01
C ILE A 172 32.66 7.38 -7.84
N LEU A 173 33.60 8.29 -8.10
CA LEU A 173 33.97 9.36 -7.17
C LEU A 173 33.05 10.55 -7.41
N PRO A 174 32.47 11.16 -6.36
CA PRO A 174 31.66 12.36 -6.51
C PRO A 174 32.54 13.56 -6.87
N THR A 175 31.91 14.64 -7.32
CA THR A 175 32.60 15.92 -7.51
C THR A 175 33.04 16.51 -6.16
N VAL A 176 33.96 17.48 -6.19
CA VAL A 176 34.42 18.16 -4.96
C VAL A 176 33.26 18.82 -4.22
N GLU A 177 32.31 19.39 -4.96
CA GLU A 177 31.13 20.06 -4.43
C GLU A 177 30.15 19.07 -3.78
N GLU A 178 29.89 17.95 -4.45
CA GLU A 178 29.08 16.85 -3.91
C GLU A 178 29.71 16.24 -2.65
N ALA A 179 31.04 16.05 -2.66
CA ALA A 179 31.77 15.52 -1.53
C ALA A 179 31.68 16.46 -0.31
N ALA A 180 31.84 17.77 -0.53
CA ALA A 180 31.69 18.77 0.53
C ALA A 180 30.29 18.74 1.15
N GLN A 181 29.24 18.61 0.32
CA GLN A 181 27.86 18.51 0.80
C GLN A 181 27.64 17.25 1.66
N VAL A 182 28.16 16.10 1.23
CA VAL A 182 28.07 14.84 2.00
C VAL A 182 28.81 14.94 3.33
N ILE A 183 30.01 15.53 3.35
CA ILE A 183 30.82 15.72 4.56
C ILE A 183 30.11 16.67 5.54
N ALA A 184 29.46 17.73 5.04
CA ALA A 184 28.66 18.64 5.83
C ALA A 184 27.42 17.95 6.43
N ASN A 185 26.68 17.20 5.61
CA ASN A 185 25.48 16.47 6.06
C ASN A 185 25.79 15.40 7.11
N LEU A 186 26.98 14.79 7.06
CA LEU A 186 27.44 13.81 8.05
C LEU A 186 28.02 14.44 9.34
N GLY A 187 28.04 15.79 9.45
CA GLY A 187 28.62 16.49 10.60
C GLY A 187 30.13 16.25 10.75
N LEU A 188 30.83 15.95 9.65
CA LEU A 188 32.26 15.65 9.66
C LEU A 188 33.12 16.91 9.46
N ALA A 189 32.56 17.98 8.91
CA ALA A 189 33.27 19.23 8.63
C ALA A 189 33.91 19.85 9.88
N GLU A 190 33.22 19.84 11.03
CA GLU A 190 33.73 20.38 12.30
C GLU A 190 34.86 19.53 12.91
N LYS A 191 34.84 18.22 12.65
CA LYS A 191 35.89 17.30 13.13
C LYS A 191 37.17 17.38 12.30
N LEU A 192 37.06 17.83 11.06
CA LEU A 192 38.18 17.97 10.12
C LEU A 192 38.90 19.32 10.24
N SER A 193 38.25 20.34 10.84
CA SER A 193 38.84 21.67 11.10
C SER A 193 39.45 21.82 12.49
N SER A 194 39.20 20.86 13.40
CA SER A 194 39.62 20.92 14.81
C SER A 194 40.85 20.06 15.16
N GLY A 195 41.57 19.52 14.17
CA GLY A 195 42.77 18.69 14.33
C GLY A 195 43.90 19.18 13.46
#